data_AF-A0A7W0PGA6-F1
#
_entry.id   AF-A0A7W0PGA6-F1
#
_cell.length_a   1.000
_cell.length_b   1.000
_cell.length_c   1.000
_cell.angle_alpha   90.00
_cell.angle_beta   90.00
_cell.angle_gamma   90.00
#
_symmetry.space_group_name_H-M   'P 1'
#
loop_
_entity.id
_entity.type
_entity.pdbx_description
1 polymer ?
#
loop_
_entity_poly.entity_id
_entity_poly.type
_entity_poly.pdbx_seq_one_letter_code
_entity_poly.pdbx_strand_id
1 'polypeptide(L)' 'MWAAVLTFFGVLSILAAAAGTVIWAIEVDGLWKTLGVLLIGAPVSIFLATLPIALAQGLRALADVGDTVNAR' A
#
# COMPACT_ATOMS: atom_id res chain seq x y z
N MET A 1 4.14 -8.34 -16.87
CA MET A 1 3.69 -9.34 -15.87
C MET A 1 3.92 -8.86 -14.43
N TRP A 2 5.15 -8.50 -14.04
CA TRP A 2 5.47 -8.08 -12.67
C TRP A 2 4.64 -6.91 -12.13
N ALA A 3 4.36 -5.89 -12.93
CA ALA A 3 3.50 -4.77 -12.52
C ALA A 3 2.07 -5.23 -12.15
N ALA A 4 1.51 -6.21 -12.87
CA ALA A 4 0.19 -6.75 -12.55
C ALA A 4 0.20 -7.55 -11.24
N VAL A 5 1.23 -8.37 -11.03
CA VAL A 5 1.42 -9.14 -9.79
C VAL A 5 1.56 -8.20 -8.59
N LEU A 6 2.40 -7.17 -8.69
CA LEU A 6 2.58 -6.17 -7.63
C LEU A 6 1.31 -5.35 -7.37
N THR A 7 0.53 -5.04 -8.41
CA THR A 7 -0.76 -4.36 -8.25
C THR A 7 -1.74 -5.26 -7.47
N PHE A 8 -1.81 -6.55 -7.81
CA PHE A 8 -2.65 -7.51 -7.09
C PHE A 8 -2.28 -7.60 -5.61
N PHE A 9 -0.99 -7.82 -5.31
CA PHE A 9 -0.52 -7.85 -3.92
C PHE A 9 -0.72 -6.52 -3.22
N GLY A 10 -0.56 -5.39 -3.91
CA GLY A 10 -0.78 -4.08 -3.35
C GLY A 10 -2.23 -3.85 -2.91
N VAL A 11 -3.21 -4.30 -3.70
CA VAL A 11 -4.62 -4.26 -3.29
C VAL A 11 -4.84 -5.13 -2.04
N LEU A 12 -4.29 -6.34 -2.00
CA LEU A 12 -4.37 -7.21 -0.82
C LEU A 12 -3.73 -6.56 0.41
N SER A 13 -2.58 -5.89 0.26
CA SER A 13 -1.92 -5.16 1.34
C SER A 13 -2.79 -4.04 1.89
N ILE A 14 -3.47 -3.27 1.04
CA ILE A 14 -4.38 -2.21 1.48
C ILE A 14 -5.54 -2.79 2.29
N LEU A 15 -6.16 -3.87 1.80
CA LEU A 15 -7.24 -4.55 2.52
C LEU A 15 -6.77 -5.09 3.87
N ALA A 16 -5.59 -5.70 3.91
CA ALA A 16 -4.99 -6.21 5.13
C ALA A 16 -4.66 -5.08 6.12
N ALA A 17 -4.12 -3.95 5.66
CA ALA A 17 -3.82 -2.80 6.50
C ALA A 17 -5.09 -2.14 7.06
N ALA A 18 -6.16 -2.06 6.26
CA ALA A 18 -7.45 -1.56 6.71
C ALA A 18 -8.05 -2.47 7.79
N ALA A 19 -8.10 -3.78 7.56
CA ALA A 19 -8.59 -4.75 8.54
C ALA A 19 -7.73 -4.75 9.81
N GLY A 20 -6.41 -4.76 9.68
CA GLY A 20 -5.46 -4.71 10.80
C GLY A 20 -5.60 -3.43 11.62
N THR A 21 -5.83 -2.29 10.98
CA THR A 21 -6.11 -1.02 11.68
C THR A 21 -7.37 -1.09 12.52
N VAL A 22 -8.45 -1.68 11.99
CA VAL A 22 -9.71 -1.85 12.72
C VAL A 22 -9.50 -2.76 13.94
N ILE A 23 -8.82 -3.89 13.75
CA ILE A 23 -8.49 -4.81 14.85
C ILE A 23 -7.67 -4.08 15.91
N TRP A 24 -6.62 -3.37 15.51
CA TRP A 24 -5.74 -2.63 16.41
C TRP A 24 -6.49 -1.56 17.21
N ALA A 25 -7.41 -0.83 16.56
CA ALA A 25 -8.22 0.19 17.22
C ALA A 25 -9.17 -0.40 18.28
N ILE A 26 -9.61 -1.64 18.10
CA ILE A 26 -10.46 -2.36 19.07
C ILE A 26 -9.63 -2.93 20.23
N GLU A 27 -8.40 -3.40 19.95
CA GLU A 27 -7.51 -4.00 20.94
C GLU A 27 -6.91 -2.99 21.92
N VAL A 28 -6.77 -1.72 21.53
CA VAL A 28 -6.16 -0.71 22.40
C VAL A 28 -7.15 -0.15 23.42
N ASP A 29 -6.88 -0.39 24.69
CA ASP A 29 -7.69 0.20 25.77
C ASP A 29 -7.36 1.69 25.99
N GLY A 30 -8.39 2.53 25.81
CA GLY A 30 -8.39 3.93 26.19
C GLY A 30 -8.49 4.90 25.01
N LEU A 31 -9.18 6.02 25.23
CA LEU A 31 -9.49 7.02 24.21
C LEU A 31 -8.24 7.54 23.49
N TRP A 32 -7.21 7.95 24.24
CA TRP A 32 -6.00 8.54 23.65
C TRP A 32 -5.19 7.54 22.82
N LYS A 33 -5.14 6.27 23.22
CA LYS A 33 -4.48 5.22 22.44
C LYS A 33 -5.24 4.96 21.15
N THR A 34 -6.57 4.83 21.24
CA THR A 34 -7.44 4.65 20.07
C THR A 34 -7.29 5.82 19.09
N LEU A 35 -7.28 7.06 19.58
CA LEU A 35 -7.02 8.24 18.75
C LEU A 35 -5.62 8.20 18.11
N GLY A 36 -4.59 7.75 18.84
CA GLY A 36 -3.26 7.54 18.26
C GLY A 36 -3.26 6.52 17.11
N VAL A 37 -3.97 5.41 17.28
CA VAL A 37 -4.15 4.40 16.22
C VAL A 37 -4.86 5.01 15.01
N LEU A 38 -5.98 5.69 15.21
CA LEU A 38 -6.78 6.21 14.11
C LEU A 38 -6.13 7.39 13.38
N LEU A 39 -5.46 8.29 14.11
CA LEU A 39 -4.92 9.54 13.53
C LEU A 39 -3.50 9.37 12.98
N ILE A 40 -2.73 8.39 13.47
CA ILE A 40 -1.34 8.18 13.06
C ILE A 40 -1.12 6.76 12.56
N GLY A 41 -1.57 5.76 13.32
CA GLY A 41 -1.42 4.35 12.95
C GLY A 41 -2.09 3.99 11.62
N ALA A 42 -3.34 4.42 11.43
CA ALA A 42 -4.13 4.14 10.24
C ALA A 42 -3.53 4.80 8.98
N PRO A 43 -3.23 6.12 8.96
CA PRO A 43 -2.60 6.73 7.79
C PRO A 43 -1.25 6.11 7.45
N VAL A 44 -0.41 5.82 8.46
CA VAL A 44 0.92 5.22 8.24
C VAL A 44 0.79 3.81 7.69
N SER A 45 -0.05 2.95 8.27
CA SER A 45 -0.22 1.58 7.81
C SER A 45 -0.80 1.50 6.39
N ILE A 46 -1.80 2.32 6.08
CA ILE A 46 -2.39 2.40 4.74
C ILE A 46 -1.37 2.94 3.74
N PHE A 47 -0.61 3.98 4.10
CA PHE A 47 0.46 4.52 3.23
C PHE A 47 1.49 3.45 2.89
N LEU A 48 1.99 2.72 3.88
CA LEU A 48 2.95 1.63 3.65
C LEU A 48 2.35 0.50 2.81
N ALA A 49 1.06 0.22 2.96
CA ALA A 49 0.37 -0.76 2.13
C ALA A 49 0.28 -0.37 0.65
N THR A 50 0.46 0.91 0.29
CA THR A 50 0.48 1.36 -1.12
C THR A 50 1.80 1.04 -1.83
N LEU A 51 2.86 0.68 -1.12
CA LEU A 51 4.20 0.49 -1.70
C LEU A 51 4.25 -0.51 -2.86
N PRO A 52 3.58 -1.68 -2.82
CA PRO A 52 3.60 -2.59 -3.96
C PRO A 52 2.96 -1.99 -5.21
N ILE A 53 1.87 -1.20 -5.06
CA ILE A 53 1.23 -0.50 -6.19
C ILE A 53 2.17 0.58 -6.72
N ALA A 54 2.78 1.39 -5.86
CA ALA A 54 3.73 2.41 -6.28
C ALA A 54 4.90 1.80 -7.07
N LEU A 55 5.44 0.67 -6.60
CA LEU A 55 6.48 -0.08 -7.30
C LEU A 55 5.97 -0.63 -8.64
N ALA A 56 4.73 -1.15 -8.69
CA ALA A 56 4.12 -1.61 -9.94
C ALA A 56 4.08 -0.49 -11.00
N GLN A 57 3.68 0.72 -10.60
CA GLN A 57 3.65 1.87 -11.51
C GLN A 57 5.06 2.26 -11.95
N GLY A 58 6.03 2.27 -11.04
CA GLY A 58 7.43 2.53 -11.37
C GLY A 58 8.00 1.54 -12.38
N LEU A 59 7.77 0.24 -12.19
CA LEU A 59 8.22 -0.79 -13.13
C LEU A 59 7.54 -0.68 -14.50
N ARG A 60 6.25 -0.32 -14.53
CA ARG A 60 5.52 -0.09 -15.79
C ARG A 60 6.13 1.09 -16.56
N ALA A 61 6.37 2.21 -15.89
CA ALA A 61 7.01 3.37 -16.50
C ALA A 61 8.40 3.05 -17.06
N LEU A 62 9.20 2.25 -16.34
CA LEU A 62 10.51 1.80 -16.83
C LEU A 62 10.41 0.91 -18.08
N ALA A 63 9.45 -0.02 -18.10
CA ALA A 63 9.21 -0.87 -19.26
C ALA A 63 8.79 -0.03 -20.49
N ASP A 64 7.87 0.91 -20.30
CA ASP A 64 7.39 1.78 -21.38
C ASP A 64 8.53 2.62 -21.99
N VAL A 65 9.46 3.12 -21.15
CA VAL A 65 10.67 3.81 -21.62
C VAL A 65 11.59 2.85 -22.41
N GLY A 66 11.79 1.63 -21.92
CA GLY A 66 12.58 0.62 -22.61
C GLY A 66 12.04 0.29 -23.99
N ASP A 67 10.73 0.07 -24.11
CA ASP A 67 10.06 -0.20 -25.37
C ASP A 67 10.16 0.99 -26.35
N THR A 68 10.03 2.22 -25.83
CA THR A 68 10.16 3.45 -26.62
C THR A 68 11.57 3.62 -27.19
N VAL A 69 12.61 3.32 -26.40
CA VAL A 69 14.00 3.43 -26.84
C VAL A 69 14.35 2.34 -27.86
N ASN A 70 13.89 1.10 -27.65
CA ASN A 70 14.16 -0.02 -28.55
C ASN A 70 13.46 0.10 -29.92
N ALA A 71 12.37 0.86 -30.01
CA ALA A 71 11.64 1.10 -31.25
C ALA A 71 12.25 2.20 -32.14
N ARG A 72 13.31 2.89 -31.68
CA ARG A 72 14.08 3.89 -32.44
C ARG A 72 15.34 3.27 -33.04
#